data_AF-A0A842X0D9-F1
#
_entry.id   AF-A0A842X0D9-F1
#
_cell.length_a   1.000
_cell.length_b   1.000
_cell.length_c   1.000
_cell.angle_alpha   90.00
_cell.angle_beta   90.00
_cell.angle_gamma   90.00
#
_symmetry.space_group_name_H-M   'P 1'
#
loop_
_entity.id
_entity.type
_entity.pdbx_description
1 polymer ?
#
loop_
_entity_poly.entity_id
_entity_poly.type
_entity_poly.pdbx_seq_one_letter_code
_entity_poly.pdbx_strand_id
1 'polypeptide(L)'
;MPIKTLSRRPFVLMLEDDSGEILPVKLDPGMVTSDRALIVLDEFNDTCWVWIGRDVNMPTRMHALRIGKGIQKSGHSVGVTTIGMATSHLVEMMEKDSGDPEVAANIERFKTALDQKWTFEDEVLATLDDGSGPTAPPPESSDASYEASPAISTSSPASSEPKPAVSKPPKPPKPDPKPVPKSVSKPEKETSPVSTGSADQKAAYLLFSTVKNAELVYTERFERDGKIGFKIEVPGILVVEAVLDGDKLSINPSNFGDSEDAKKIKSDYESWLRRI
;
A
#
# COMPACT_ATOMS: atom_id res chain seq x y z
N MET A 1 -22.42 20.48 -6.50
CA MET A 1 -20.96 20.74 -6.51
C MET A 1 -20.58 21.36 -7.85
N PRO A 2 -19.57 22.24 -7.93
CA PRO A 2 -19.15 22.82 -9.19
C PRO A 2 -18.55 21.73 -10.09
N ILE A 3 -19.11 21.58 -11.29
CA ILE A 3 -18.55 20.73 -12.34
C ILE A 3 -17.17 21.31 -12.66
N LYS A 4 -16.13 20.51 -12.46
CA LYS A 4 -14.76 20.85 -12.85
C LYS A 4 -14.77 21.02 -14.37
N THR A 5 -14.76 22.27 -14.84
CA THR A 5 -14.80 22.57 -16.28
C THR A 5 -13.47 22.15 -16.88
N LEU A 6 -13.38 20.92 -17.35
CA LEU A 6 -12.24 20.45 -18.13
C LEU A 6 -12.20 21.28 -19.42
N SER A 7 -11.03 21.83 -19.75
CA SER A 7 -10.82 22.60 -20.98
C SER A 7 -10.86 21.74 -22.24
N ARG A 8 -10.96 20.42 -22.09
CA ARG A 8 -10.98 19.41 -23.15
C ARG A 8 -12.15 18.45 -22.95
N ARG A 9 -12.53 17.76 -24.02
CA ARG A 9 -13.54 16.70 -24.00
C ARG A 9 -13.06 15.58 -23.04
N PRO A 10 -13.88 15.15 -22.07
CA PRO A 10 -13.56 13.99 -21.23
C PRO A 10 -13.62 12.69 -22.04
N PHE A 11 -12.75 11.75 -21.71
CA PHE A 11 -12.71 10.42 -22.30
C PHE A 11 -12.73 9.33 -21.23
N VAL A 12 -13.13 8.14 -21.64
CA VAL A 12 -12.90 6.90 -20.89
C VAL A 12 -11.90 6.04 -21.67
N LEU A 13 -10.89 5.53 -20.96
CA LEU A 13 -9.90 4.60 -21.52
C LEU A 13 -9.84 3.36 -20.65
N MET A 14 -9.90 2.18 -21.27
CA MET A 14 -9.68 0.90 -20.60
C MET A 14 -8.32 0.34 -20.98
N LEU A 15 -7.61 -0.13 -19.96
CA LEU A 15 -6.29 -0.71 -20.05
C LEU A 15 -6.32 -2.11 -19.43
N GLU A 16 -5.75 -3.08 -20.11
CA GLU A 16 -5.55 -4.43 -19.60
C GLU A 16 -4.12 -4.58 -19.11
N ASP A 17 -3.94 -5.13 -17.89
CA ASP A 17 -2.63 -5.55 -17.38
C ASP A 17 -2.41 -7.03 -17.66
N ASP A 18 -1.58 -7.31 -18.66
CA ASP A 18 -1.06 -8.64 -18.91
C ASP A 18 0.35 -8.75 -18.32
N SER A 19 0.40 -9.21 -17.07
CA SER A 19 1.66 -9.59 -16.41
C SER A 19 2.71 -8.47 -16.34
N GLY A 20 2.27 -7.22 -16.27
CA GLY A 20 3.11 -6.02 -16.19
C GLY A 20 3.24 -5.23 -17.48
N GLU A 21 2.70 -5.73 -18.58
CA GLU A 21 2.52 -4.95 -19.80
C GLU A 21 1.10 -4.40 -19.86
N ILE A 22 0.98 -3.10 -20.12
CA ILE A 22 -0.31 -2.41 -20.18
C ILE A 22 -0.70 -2.18 -21.62
N LEU A 23 -1.85 -2.72 -22.00
CA LEU A 23 -2.36 -2.60 -23.35
C LEU A 23 -3.68 -1.82 -23.35
N PRO A 24 -3.82 -0.79 -24.20
CA PRO A 24 -5.11 -0.15 -24.40
C PRO A 24 -6.05 -1.12 -25.10
N VAL A 25 -7.23 -1.32 -24.52
CA VAL A 25 -8.25 -2.23 -25.02
C VAL A 25 -9.55 -1.46 -25.22
N LYS A 26 -10.35 -1.91 -26.18
CA LYS A 26 -11.66 -1.33 -26.43
C LYS A 26 -12.54 -1.49 -25.19
N LEU A 27 -13.17 -0.39 -24.75
CA LEU A 27 -14.10 -0.40 -23.62
C LEU A 27 -15.25 -1.40 -23.89
N ASP A 28 -15.25 -2.49 -23.14
CA ASP A 28 -16.23 -3.57 -23.27
C ASP A 28 -16.52 -4.15 -21.88
N PRO A 29 -17.78 -4.08 -21.39
CA PRO A 29 -18.18 -4.72 -20.14
C PRO A 29 -17.88 -6.22 -20.10
N GLY A 30 -17.84 -6.90 -21.26
CA GLY A 30 -17.52 -8.32 -21.37
C GLY A 30 -16.08 -8.67 -20.96
N MET A 31 -15.19 -7.69 -20.87
CA MET A 31 -13.80 -7.88 -20.44
C MET A 31 -13.66 -7.94 -18.91
N VAL A 32 -14.70 -7.54 -18.16
CA VAL A 32 -14.71 -7.58 -16.69
C VAL A 32 -14.93 -9.02 -16.21
N THR A 33 -13.87 -9.81 -16.30
CA THR A 33 -13.85 -11.24 -15.97
C THR A 33 -12.97 -11.53 -14.75
N SER A 34 -13.11 -12.74 -14.19
CA SER A 34 -12.39 -13.15 -12.98
C SER A 34 -10.90 -13.42 -13.20
N ASP A 35 -10.47 -13.62 -14.44
CA ASP A 35 -9.08 -13.92 -14.82
C ASP A 35 -8.27 -12.67 -15.20
N ARG A 36 -8.90 -11.49 -15.27
CA ARG A 36 -8.27 -10.27 -15.80
C ARG A 36 -8.11 -9.17 -14.76
N ALA A 37 -7.07 -8.36 -14.95
CA ALA A 37 -6.87 -7.11 -14.25
C ALA A 37 -7.04 -5.95 -15.24
N LEU A 38 -7.93 -5.02 -14.92
CA LEU A 38 -8.26 -3.89 -15.78
C LEU A 38 -8.07 -2.58 -15.01
N ILE A 39 -7.61 -1.55 -15.71
CA ILE A 39 -7.53 -0.17 -15.22
C ILE A 39 -8.39 0.68 -16.15
N VAL A 40 -9.41 1.34 -15.61
CA VAL A 40 -10.29 2.22 -16.39
C VAL A 40 -10.12 3.65 -15.91
N LEU A 41 -9.65 4.51 -16.80
CA LEU A 41 -9.51 5.94 -16.56
C LEU A 41 -10.80 6.62 -17.00
N ASP A 42 -11.61 7.05 -16.05
CA ASP A 42 -12.91 7.67 -16.29
C ASP A 42 -12.86 9.16 -15.92
N GLU A 43 -12.60 10.00 -16.93
CA GLU A 43 -12.54 11.45 -16.74
C GLU A 43 -13.92 12.08 -16.51
N PHE A 44 -15.02 11.38 -16.81
CA PHE A 44 -16.38 11.87 -16.56
C PHE A 44 -16.72 11.84 -15.08
N ASN A 45 -16.36 10.75 -14.40
CA ASN A 45 -16.60 10.56 -12.97
C ASN A 45 -15.39 10.92 -12.09
N ASP A 46 -14.34 11.52 -12.66
CA ASP A 46 -13.11 11.91 -11.94
C ASP A 46 -12.46 10.72 -11.20
N THR A 47 -12.60 9.50 -11.76
CA THR A 47 -12.26 8.24 -11.07
C THR A 47 -11.40 7.32 -11.94
N CYS A 48 -10.32 6.81 -11.35
CA CYS A 48 -9.50 5.72 -11.85
C CYS A 48 -9.97 4.42 -11.20
N TRP A 49 -10.63 3.57 -11.96
CA TRP A 49 -11.13 2.28 -11.49
C TRP A 49 -10.05 1.22 -11.70
N VAL A 50 -9.73 0.44 -10.67
CA VAL A 50 -8.83 -0.71 -10.78
C VAL A 50 -9.62 -1.97 -10.46
N TRP A 51 -9.96 -2.74 -11.48
CA TRP A 51 -10.64 -4.02 -11.37
C TRP A 51 -9.62 -5.16 -11.28
N ILE A 52 -9.73 -5.98 -10.25
CA ILE A 52 -8.94 -7.20 -10.07
C ILE A 52 -9.89 -8.39 -9.97
N GLY A 53 -9.88 -9.24 -11.00
CA GLY A 53 -10.62 -10.49 -11.01
C GLY A 53 -10.18 -11.47 -9.91
N ARG A 54 -11.08 -12.40 -9.53
CA ARG A 54 -10.85 -13.36 -8.44
C ARG A 54 -9.65 -14.29 -8.65
N ASP A 55 -9.40 -14.68 -9.89
CA ASP A 55 -8.40 -15.67 -10.30
C ASP A 55 -7.10 -15.01 -10.81
N VAL A 56 -7.02 -13.68 -10.76
CA VAL A 56 -5.80 -12.93 -11.06
C VAL A 56 -4.72 -13.27 -10.05
N ASN A 57 -3.52 -13.58 -10.56
CA ASN A 57 -2.39 -13.89 -9.71
C ASN A 57 -1.92 -12.63 -8.93
N MET A 58 -1.25 -12.84 -7.79
CA MET A 58 -0.79 -11.74 -6.94
C MET A 58 0.16 -10.76 -7.65
N PRO A 59 1.17 -11.20 -8.43
CA PRO A 59 2.02 -10.29 -9.20
C PRO A 59 1.26 -9.33 -10.13
N THR A 60 0.35 -9.84 -10.97
CA THR A 60 -0.50 -9.04 -11.87
C THR A 60 -1.37 -8.07 -11.08
N ARG A 61 -1.99 -8.53 -9.98
CA ARG A 61 -2.74 -7.64 -9.09
C ARG A 61 -1.89 -6.47 -8.59
N MET A 62 -0.65 -6.74 -8.17
CA MET A 62 0.25 -5.70 -7.65
C MET A 62 0.70 -4.74 -8.75
N HIS A 63 0.93 -5.24 -9.96
CA HIS A 63 1.27 -4.43 -11.12
C HIS A 63 0.11 -3.50 -11.49
N ALA A 64 -1.09 -4.03 -11.64
CA ALA A 64 -2.28 -3.23 -11.93
C ALA A 64 -2.52 -2.11 -10.91
N LEU A 65 -2.37 -2.39 -9.60
CA LEU A 65 -2.50 -1.36 -8.56
C LEU A 65 -1.40 -0.30 -8.63
N ARG A 66 -0.15 -0.72 -8.84
CA ARG A 66 0.99 0.20 -8.98
C ARG A 66 0.80 1.10 -10.20
N ILE A 67 0.40 0.52 -11.32
CA ILE A 67 0.24 1.21 -12.59
C ILE A 67 -0.99 2.13 -12.53
N GLY A 68 -2.10 1.68 -11.94
CA GLY A 68 -3.28 2.52 -11.71
C GLY A 68 -2.94 3.77 -10.91
N LYS A 69 -2.19 3.64 -9.81
CA LYS A 69 -1.70 4.77 -9.00
C LYS A 69 -0.71 5.67 -9.75
N GLY A 70 0.13 5.09 -10.61
CA GLY A 70 1.06 5.83 -11.46
C GLY A 70 0.33 6.67 -12.52
N ILE A 71 -0.54 6.02 -13.28
CA ILE A 71 -1.30 6.61 -14.38
C ILE A 71 -2.30 7.65 -13.87
N GLN A 72 -2.91 7.46 -12.70
CA GLN A 72 -3.74 8.49 -12.08
C GLN A 72 -2.99 9.84 -11.93
N LYS A 73 -1.68 9.79 -11.65
CA LYS A 73 -0.86 11.00 -11.47
C LYS A 73 -0.29 11.54 -12.78
N SER A 74 0.16 10.66 -13.68
CA SER A 74 0.85 11.05 -14.92
C SER A 74 -0.07 11.15 -16.14
N GLY A 75 -1.23 10.51 -16.10
CA GLY A 75 -2.00 10.13 -17.27
C GLY A 75 -1.35 8.99 -18.07
N HIS A 76 -2.06 8.54 -19.09
CA HIS A 76 -1.64 7.58 -20.11
C HIS A 76 -1.87 8.18 -21.50
N SER A 77 -0.87 8.15 -22.37
CA SER A 77 -0.93 8.75 -23.71
C SER A 77 -1.38 7.74 -24.74
N VAL A 78 -2.47 8.05 -25.44
CA VAL A 78 -2.96 7.34 -26.61
C VAL A 78 -2.89 8.30 -27.80
N GLY A 79 -1.99 8.03 -28.75
CA GLY A 79 -1.72 8.94 -29.86
C GLY A 79 -1.22 10.30 -29.37
N VAL A 80 -2.00 11.36 -29.60
CA VAL A 80 -1.71 12.74 -29.17
C VAL A 80 -2.41 13.13 -27.87
N THR A 81 -3.26 12.27 -27.33
CA THR A 81 -4.15 12.58 -26.21
C THR A 81 -3.70 11.85 -24.95
N THR A 82 -3.46 12.60 -23.86
CA THR A 82 -3.11 12.02 -22.55
C THR A 82 -4.35 11.96 -21.66
N ILE A 83 -4.81 10.75 -21.30
CA ILE A 83 -6.01 10.49 -20.51
C ILE A 83 -5.66 10.17 -19.05
N GLY A 84 -6.52 10.52 -18.10
CA GLY A 84 -6.39 10.12 -16.69
C GLY A 84 -5.73 11.14 -15.79
N MET A 85 -5.14 12.21 -16.34
CA MET A 85 -4.66 13.34 -15.52
C MET A 85 -5.80 14.05 -14.78
N ALA A 86 -7.02 13.94 -15.30
CA ALA A 86 -8.19 14.54 -14.68
C ALA A 86 -8.69 13.73 -13.49
N THR A 87 -8.38 12.44 -13.37
CA THR A 87 -8.91 11.51 -12.35
C THR A 87 -8.22 11.67 -11.01
N SER A 88 -8.97 12.12 -10.02
CA SER A 88 -8.51 12.48 -8.68
C SER A 88 -8.77 11.37 -7.67
N HIS A 89 -9.75 10.51 -7.95
CA HIS A 89 -10.10 9.36 -7.13
C HIS A 89 -9.55 8.07 -7.72
N LEU A 90 -9.06 7.18 -6.87
CA LEU A 90 -8.68 5.82 -7.26
C LEU A 90 -9.52 4.85 -6.45
N VAL A 91 -10.25 3.99 -7.14
CA VAL A 91 -11.16 3.01 -6.54
C VAL A 91 -10.63 1.63 -6.86
N GLU A 92 -10.15 0.94 -5.81
CA GLU A 92 -9.67 -0.43 -5.90
C GLU A 92 -10.84 -1.39 -5.72
N MET A 93 -11.07 -2.28 -6.69
CA MET A 93 -12.15 -3.25 -6.66
C MET A 93 -11.58 -4.66 -6.82
N MET A 94 -11.72 -5.45 -5.76
CA MET A 94 -11.28 -6.83 -5.75
C MET A 94 -12.50 -7.72 -5.80
N GLU A 95 -12.66 -8.48 -6.87
CA GLU A 95 -13.82 -9.38 -7.02
C GLU A 95 -13.87 -10.43 -5.90
N LYS A 96 -12.71 -10.83 -5.38
CA LYS A 96 -12.62 -11.76 -4.24
C LYS A 96 -13.28 -11.20 -2.98
N ASP A 97 -13.25 -9.89 -2.80
CA ASP A 97 -13.78 -9.18 -1.64
C ASP A 97 -15.19 -8.64 -1.92
N SER A 98 -15.90 -9.16 -2.94
CA SER A 98 -17.27 -8.78 -3.26
C SER A 98 -18.30 -9.07 -2.16
N GLY A 99 -17.89 -9.77 -1.09
CA GLY A 99 -18.71 -9.95 0.11
C GLY A 99 -18.75 -8.71 1.01
N ASP A 100 -17.81 -7.77 0.84
CA ASP A 100 -17.82 -6.48 1.50
C ASP A 100 -18.85 -5.56 0.84
N PRO A 101 -19.79 -4.96 1.59
CA PRO A 101 -20.79 -4.06 1.03
C PRO A 101 -20.20 -2.84 0.30
N GLU A 102 -19.05 -2.33 0.73
CA GLU A 102 -18.40 -1.17 0.09
C GLU A 102 -17.82 -1.56 -1.28
N VAL A 103 -17.10 -2.68 -1.33
CA VAL A 103 -16.54 -3.21 -2.57
C VAL A 103 -17.65 -3.59 -3.54
N ALA A 104 -18.72 -4.24 -3.06
CA ALA A 104 -19.89 -4.58 -3.87
C ALA A 104 -20.54 -3.34 -4.50
N ALA A 105 -20.72 -2.27 -3.72
CA ALA A 105 -21.28 -1.01 -4.22
C ALA A 105 -20.36 -0.36 -5.28
N ASN A 106 -19.04 -0.40 -5.07
CA ASN A 106 -18.08 0.10 -6.06
C ASN A 106 -18.10 -0.71 -7.35
N ILE A 107 -18.19 -2.04 -7.26
CA ILE A 107 -18.33 -2.92 -8.43
C ILE A 107 -19.61 -2.62 -9.21
N GLU A 108 -20.73 -2.38 -8.53
CA GLU A 108 -22.00 -2.03 -9.17
C GLU A 108 -21.92 -0.68 -9.88
N ARG A 109 -21.31 0.33 -9.23
CA ARG A 109 -21.06 1.64 -9.84
C ARG A 109 -20.18 1.53 -11.08
N PHE A 110 -19.10 0.75 -10.98
CA PHE A 110 -18.19 0.51 -12.09
C PHE A 110 -18.90 -0.15 -13.28
N LYS A 111 -19.69 -1.21 -13.04
CA LYS A 111 -20.47 -1.86 -14.11
C LYS A 111 -21.48 -0.92 -14.74
N THR A 112 -22.14 -0.09 -13.92
CA THR A 112 -23.09 0.93 -14.41
C THR A 112 -22.38 2.00 -15.26
N ALA A 113 -21.15 2.38 -14.91
CA ALA A 113 -20.35 3.30 -15.73
C ALA A 113 -20.00 2.67 -17.08
N LEU A 114 -19.62 1.39 -17.11
CA LEU A 114 -19.29 0.69 -18.36
C LEU A 114 -20.49 0.45 -19.28
N ASP A 115 -21.70 0.25 -18.74
CA ASP A 115 -22.92 -0.04 -19.52
C ASP A 115 -23.52 1.18 -20.26
N GLN A 116 -22.86 2.33 -20.20
CA GLN A 116 -23.31 3.53 -20.90
C GLN A 116 -23.15 3.41 -22.42
N LYS A 117 -23.86 4.26 -23.17
CA LYS A 117 -23.73 4.32 -24.63
C LYS A 117 -22.46 5.10 -25.00
N TRP A 118 -21.41 4.34 -25.31
CA TRP A 118 -20.12 4.87 -25.72
C TRP A 118 -19.99 4.94 -27.25
N THR A 119 -19.50 6.07 -27.73
CA THR A 119 -18.90 6.24 -29.05
C THR A 119 -17.40 6.11 -28.95
N PHE A 120 -16.75 5.61 -30.00
CA PHE A 120 -15.31 5.29 -29.97
C PHE A 120 -14.56 6.19 -30.95
N GLU A 121 -13.55 6.88 -30.45
CA GLU A 121 -12.51 7.58 -31.19
C GLU A 121 -11.21 6.76 -31.12
N ASP A 122 -10.46 6.68 -32.22
CA ASP A 122 -9.20 5.90 -32.30
C ASP A 122 -9.32 4.44 -31.81
N GLU A 123 -10.49 3.81 -32.01
CA GLU A 123 -10.84 2.43 -31.64
C GLU A 123 -10.90 2.12 -30.12
N VAL A 124 -10.12 2.83 -29.29
CA VAL A 124 -9.96 2.55 -27.85
C VAL A 124 -10.45 3.67 -26.93
N LEU A 125 -10.57 4.92 -27.42
CA LEU A 125 -11.04 6.05 -26.62
C LEU A 125 -12.56 6.12 -26.66
N ALA A 126 -13.21 6.01 -25.51
CA ALA A 126 -14.65 6.09 -25.41
C ALA A 126 -15.10 7.51 -25.01
N THR A 127 -16.07 8.04 -25.75
CA THR A 127 -16.79 9.29 -25.44
C THR A 127 -18.28 9.01 -25.32
N LEU A 128 -18.99 9.78 -24.51
CA LEU A 128 -20.45 9.71 -24.48
C LEU A 128 -21.02 10.28 -25.80
N ASP A 129 -21.96 9.56 -26.42
CA ASP A 129 -22.71 10.06 -27.58
C ASP A 129 -23.65 11.19 -27.09
N ASP A 130 -23.41 12.41 -27.53
CA ASP A 130 -23.78 13.62 -26.81
C ASP A 130 -25.30 13.82 -26.64
N GLY A 131 -25.71 14.20 -25.42
CA GLY A 131 -27.01 14.81 -25.11
C GLY A 131 -27.34 14.96 -23.62
N SER A 132 -26.82 14.10 -22.76
CA SER A 132 -27.05 14.15 -21.30
C SER A 132 -25.75 13.90 -20.55
N GLY A 133 -25.29 14.89 -19.80
CA GLY A 133 -24.18 14.69 -18.85
C GLY A 133 -24.54 13.62 -17.80
N PRO A 134 -23.54 12.91 -17.26
CA PRO A 134 -23.78 11.81 -16.32
C PRO A 134 -24.48 12.29 -15.04
N THR A 135 -25.50 11.54 -14.62
CA THR A 135 -26.27 11.71 -13.38
C THR A 135 -25.90 10.63 -12.36
N ALA A 136 -24.62 10.27 -12.26
CA ALA A 136 -24.16 9.46 -11.14
C ALA A 136 -24.00 10.40 -9.92
N PRO A 137 -24.70 10.17 -8.80
CA PRO A 137 -24.49 10.95 -7.60
C PRO A 137 -23.03 10.77 -7.14
N PRO A 138 -22.30 11.87 -6.87
CA PRO A 138 -20.96 11.80 -6.30
C PRO A 138 -20.96 10.94 -5.02
N PRO A 139 -19.86 10.23 -4.70
CA PRO A 139 -19.72 9.60 -3.40
C PRO A 139 -19.91 10.66 -2.31
N GLU A 140 -20.82 10.42 -1.36
CA GLU A 140 -20.96 11.23 -0.16
C GLU A 140 -19.67 11.12 0.65
N SER A 141 -18.83 12.16 0.55
CA SER A 141 -17.70 12.37 1.45
C SER A 141 -18.25 12.70 2.83
N SER A 142 -17.97 11.84 3.81
CA SER A 142 -18.11 12.18 5.22
C SER A 142 -17.06 13.24 5.59
N ASP A 143 -17.40 14.52 5.41
CA ASP A 143 -16.59 15.67 5.80
C ASP A 143 -16.50 15.78 7.33
N ALA A 144 -15.43 15.24 7.91
CA ALA A 144 -14.87 15.77 9.14
C ALA A 144 -13.95 16.94 8.77
N SER A 145 -14.53 18.13 8.78
CA SER A 145 -13.84 19.40 8.57
C SER A 145 -12.72 19.61 9.60
N TYR A 146 -11.47 19.60 9.14
CA TYR A 146 -10.36 20.26 9.81
C TYR A 146 -9.88 21.41 8.94
N GLU A 147 -10.32 22.60 9.31
CA GLU A 147 -9.88 23.88 8.77
C GLU A 147 -8.44 24.16 9.22
N ALA A 148 -7.53 24.44 8.29
CA ALA A 148 -6.14 24.76 8.58
C ALA A 148 -5.74 26.17 8.10
N SER A 149 -5.44 27.02 9.11
CA SER A 149 -4.32 27.99 9.20
C SER A 149 -4.31 29.25 8.30
N PRO A 150 -3.54 30.34 8.61
CA PRO A 150 -2.38 30.41 9.52
C PRO A 150 -2.23 31.68 10.40
N ALA A 151 -1.36 31.62 11.43
CA ALA A 151 -0.56 32.78 11.85
C ALA A 151 0.72 32.35 12.59
N ILE A 152 1.85 32.87 12.10
CA ILE A 152 3.18 32.79 12.67
C ILE A 152 3.23 33.62 13.96
N SER A 153 3.74 33.06 15.06
CA SER A 153 4.28 33.86 16.16
C SER A 153 5.46 33.16 16.82
N THR A 154 6.60 33.83 16.69
CA THR A 154 7.87 33.61 17.34
C THR A 154 7.77 33.83 18.84
N SER A 155 8.14 32.84 19.65
CA SER A 155 8.77 33.11 20.96
C SER A 155 9.69 31.97 21.39
N SER A 156 10.79 32.39 21.99
CA SER A 156 11.99 31.65 22.41
C SER A 156 11.77 30.77 23.65
N PRO A 157 12.73 29.88 24.00
CA PRO A 157 12.54 28.78 24.93
C PRO A 157 12.75 29.20 26.40
N ALA A 158 11.86 28.72 27.27
CA ALA A 158 12.05 28.73 28.71
C ALA A 158 12.47 27.34 29.20
N SER A 159 13.71 27.27 29.65
CA SER A 159 14.29 26.22 30.49
C SER A 159 13.38 25.93 31.69
N SER A 160 13.09 24.65 31.94
CA SER A 160 12.63 24.21 33.27
C SER A 160 13.45 23.04 33.76
N GLU A 161 14.04 23.28 34.91
CA GLU A 161 14.88 22.41 35.73
C GLU A 161 14.22 21.09 36.17
N PRO A 162 15.04 20.11 36.55
CA PRO A 162 14.60 18.79 36.99
C PRO A 162 14.03 18.82 38.41
N LYS A 163 12.89 18.14 38.62
CA LYS A 163 12.34 17.84 39.95
C LYS A 163 12.59 16.38 40.36
N PRO A 164 12.64 16.10 41.68
CA PRO A 164 13.64 15.22 42.27
C PRO A 164 13.17 13.78 42.47
N ALA A 165 14.17 12.91 42.63
CA ALA A 165 14.06 11.53 43.08
C ALA A 165 13.23 11.40 44.37
N VAL A 166 12.22 10.53 44.34
CA VAL A 166 11.57 10.02 45.54
C VAL A 166 12.06 8.60 45.77
N SER A 167 12.89 8.47 46.80
CA SER A 167 13.35 7.24 47.41
C SER A 167 12.17 6.46 48.00
N LYS A 168 12.04 5.18 47.61
CA LYS A 168 11.22 4.22 48.36
C LYS A 168 12.07 3.54 49.44
N PRO A 169 11.61 3.51 50.70
CA PRO A 169 12.34 2.91 51.82
C PRO A 169 12.38 1.37 51.75
N PRO A 170 13.37 0.75 52.45
CA PRO A 170 13.64 -0.68 52.39
C PRO A 170 12.57 -1.49 53.13
N LYS A 171 12.15 -2.60 52.53
CA LYS A 171 11.27 -3.58 53.19
C LYS A 171 12.11 -4.50 54.09
N PRO A 172 11.69 -4.74 55.35
CA PRO A 172 12.45 -5.50 56.35
C PRO A 172 12.48 -7.02 56.08
N PRO A 173 13.50 -7.73 56.59
CA PRO A 173 13.69 -9.17 56.41
C PRO A 173 12.82 -9.98 57.38
N LYS A 174 12.31 -11.13 56.93
CA LYS A 174 11.62 -12.13 57.75
C LYS A 174 11.77 -13.52 57.12
N PRO A 175 11.65 -14.60 57.90
CA PRO A 175 12.77 -15.49 58.26
C PRO A 175 12.67 -16.87 57.61
N ASP A 176 13.80 -17.59 57.61
CA ASP A 176 13.88 -19.03 57.29
C ASP A 176 12.91 -19.88 58.11
N PRO A 177 12.34 -20.93 57.47
CA PRO A 177 12.41 -22.24 58.12
C PRO A 177 12.69 -23.39 57.13
N LYS A 178 13.85 -24.02 57.36
CA LYS A 178 14.21 -25.45 57.43
C LYS A 178 13.85 -26.46 56.31
N PRO A 179 14.68 -27.53 56.17
CA PRO A 179 14.83 -28.29 54.93
C PRO A 179 14.25 -29.71 55.00
N VAL A 180 13.66 -30.22 53.90
CA VAL A 180 13.57 -31.66 53.58
C VAL A 180 13.10 -31.84 52.11
N PRO A 181 13.27 -33.01 51.45
CA PRO A 181 14.50 -33.63 50.95
C PRO A 181 14.53 -33.75 49.40
N LYS A 182 15.73 -34.10 48.91
CA LYS A 182 16.13 -34.43 47.53
C LYS A 182 15.08 -35.18 46.71
N SER A 183 14.75 -34.67 45.52
CA SER A 183 14.27 -35.47 44.39
C SER A 183 15.15 -35.24 43.17
N VAL A 184 15.43 -36.34 42.49
CA VAL A 184 16.49 -36.59 41.53
C VAL A 184 16.31 -35.80 40.23
N SER A 185 17.35 -35.01 39.94
CA SER A 185 17.86 -34.58 38.62
C SER A 185 17.18 -35.10 37.35
N LYS A 186 16.63 -34.17 36.56
CA LYS A 186 16.58 -34.22 35.09
C LYS A 186 17.09 -32.86 34.57
N PRO A 187 17.98 -32.78 33.57
CA PRO A 187 18.53 -31.51 33.13
C PRO A 187 17.42 -30.68 32.48
N GLU A 188 16.99 -29.64 33.17
CA GLU A 188 16.26 -28.53 32.61
C GLU A 188 17.23 -27.85 31.65
N LYS A 189 16.93 -27.94 30.36
CA LYS A 189 17.66 -27.25 29.31
C LYS A 189 17.41 -25.76 29.58
N GLU A 190 18.36 -25.12 30.26
CA GLU A 190 18.44 -23.67 30.39
C GLU A 190 18.23 -23.10 28.99
N THR A 191 17.05 -22.54 28.75
CA THR A 191 16.84 -21.56 27.70
C THR A 191 17.75 -20.41 28.03
N SER A 192 18.94 -20.43 27.43
CA SER A 192 19.84 -19.29 27.41
C SER A 192 19.02 -18.06 27.01
N PRO A 193 19.19 -16.90 27.66
CA PRO A 193 18.60 -15.66 27.16
C PRO A 193 19.09 -15.51 25.72
N VAL A 194 18.15 -15.47 24.77
CA VAL A 194 18.43 -15.17 23.37
C VAL A 194 19.18 -13.84 23.40
N SER A 195 20.49 -13.86 23.20
CA SER A 195 21.21 -12.67 22.84
C SER A 195 20.66 -12.28 21.48
N THR A 196 19.67 -11.39 21.45
CA THR A 196 19.24 -10.73 20.22
C THR A 196 20.49 -10.12 19.62
N GLY A 197 21.04 -10.77 18.59
CA GLY A 197 22.17 -10.22 17.87
C GLY A 197 21.73 -8.89 17.27
N SER A 198 22.67 -7.96 17.11
CA SER A 198 22.38 -6.67 16.47
C SER A 198 21.70 -6.85 15.10
N ALA A 199 21.93 -7.98 14.41
CA ALA A 199 21.27 -8.34 13.16
C ALA A 199 19.76 -8.60 13.31
N ASP A 200 19.34 -9.37 14.31
CA ASP A 200 17.92 -9.69 14.54
C ASP A 200 17.14 -8.42 14.91
N GLN A 201 17.77 -7.56 15.71
CA GLN A 201 17.19 -6.28 16.11
C GLN A 201 17.09 -5.31 14.92
N LYS A 202 18.08 -5.29 14.03
CA LYS A 202 18.02 -4.53 12.76
C LYS A 202 16.91 -5.02 11.85
N ALA A 203 16.79 -6.34 11.66
CA ALA A 203 15.73 -6.93 10.86
C ALA A 203 14.34 -6.59 11.43
N ALA A 204 14.16 -6.72 12.75
CA ALA A 204 12.91 -6.37 13.43
C ALA A 204 12.54 -4.89 13.24
N TYR A 205 13.51 -3.97 13.37
CA TYR A 205 13.25 -2.54 13.12
C TYR A 205 12.90 -2.24 11.68
N LEU A 206 13.53 -2.92 10.72
CA LEU A 206 13.20 -2.74 9.31
C LEU A 206 11.76 -3.18 9.02
N LEU A 207 11.37 -4.37 9.49
CA LEU A 207 10.00 -4.87 9.36
C LEU A 207 8.99 -3.94 10.02
N PHE A 208 9.29 -3.46 11.23
CA PHE A 208 8.44 -2.54 11.96
C PHE A 208 8.27 -1.20 11.22
N SER A 209 9.36 -0.59 10.75
CA SER A 209 9.31 0.64 9.96
C SER A 209 8.52 0.45 8.67
N THR A 210 8.60 -0.72 8.05
CA THR A 210 7.85 -1.05 6.83
C THR A 210 6.35 -1.09 7.09
N VAL A 211 5.92 -1.89 8.07
CA VAL A 211 4.49 -2.04 8.41
C VAL A 211 3.90 -0.73 8.97
N LYS A 212 4.71 0.10 9.64
CA LYS A 212 4.25 1.39 10.17
C LYS A 212 3.99 2.42 9.07
N ASN A 213 4.77 2.41 7.98
CA ASN A 213 4.77 3.47 6.97
C ASN A 213 4.15 3.04 5.63
N ALA A 214 3.83 1.76 5.46
CA ALA A 214 3.13 1.26 4.29
C ALA A 214 1.82 0.58 4.71
N GLU A 215 0.74 0.93 4.02
CA GLU A 215 -0.58 0.32 4.23
C GLU A 215 -0.61 -1.14 3.78
N LEU A 216 0.24 -1.50 2.81
CA LEU A 216 0.34 -2.84 2.25
C LEU A 216 1.79 -3.31 2.22
N VAL A 217 2.04 -4.46 2.84
CA VAL A 217 3.33 -5.16 2.83
C VAL A 217 3.13 -6.56 2.29
N TYR A 218 3.88 -6.92 1.26
CA TYR A 218 3.86 -8.24 0.65
C TYR A 218 5.15 -8.98 0.96
N THR A 219 5.05 -10.29 1.19
CA THR A 219 6.19 -11.18 1.30
C THR A 219 6.04 -12.30 0.27
N GLU A 220 7.00 -12.42 -0.63
CA GLU A 220 7.06 -13.49 -1.63
C GLU A 220 8.17 -14.47 -1.26
N ARG A 221 7.90 -15.77 -1.33
CA ARG A 221 8.96 -16.77 -1.44
C ARG A 221 9.20 -17.05 -2.92
N PHE A 222 10.47 -17.06 -3.34
CA PHE A 222 10.84 -17.41 -4.71
C PHE A 222 11.92 -18.48 -4.72
N GLU A 223 12.07 -19.13 -5.87
CA GLU A 223 13.18 -20.02 -6.18
C GLU A 223 13.82 -19.56 -7.49
N ARG A 224 15.12 -19.23 -7.45
CA ARG A 224 15.88 -18.77 -8.62
C ARG A 224 17.21 -19.50 -8.65
N ASP A 225 17.55 -20.12 -9.78
CA ASP A 225 18.79 -20.90 -9.95
C ASP A 225 18.98 -21.99 -8.88
N GLY A 226 17.89 -22.63 -8.44
CA GLY A 226 17.90 -23.64 -7.37
C GLY A 226 18.12 -23.08 -5.96
N LYS A 227 18.11 -21.75 -5.80
CA LYS A 227 18.25 -21.06 -4.51
C LYS A 227 16.90 -20.58 -4.04
N ILE A 228 16.62 -20.79 -2.76
CA ILE A 228 15.38 -20.32 -2.13
C ILE A 228 15.65 -18.93 -1.55
N GLY A 229 14.75 -18.00 -1.86
CA GLY A 229 14.77 -16.67 -1.28
C GLY A 229 13.38 -16.21 -0.86
N PHE A 230 13.35 -15.08 -0.18
CA PHE A 230 12.14 -14.31 0.01
C PHE A 230 12.39 -12.85 -0.30
N LYS A 231 11.36 -12.14 -0.69
CA LYS A 231 11.38 -10.69 -0.82
C LYS A 231 10.20 -10.06 -0.12
N ILE A 232 10.41 -8.89 0.45
CA ILE A 232 9.42 -8.04 1.07
C ILE A 232 9.31 -6.80 0.20
N GLU A 233 8.11 -6.53 -0.29
CA GLU A 233 7.81 -5.39 -1.13
C GLU A 233 6.65 -4.60 -0.52
N VAL A 234 6.71 -3.29 -0.65
CA VAL A 234 5.55 -2.41 -0.53
C VAL A 234 5.33 -1.75 -1.90
N PRO A 235 4.16 -1.16 -2.20
CA PRO A 235 3.87 -0.67 -3.55
C PRO A 235 4.99 0.23 -4.14
N GLY A 236 5.71 -0.31 -5.12
CA GLY A 236 6.80 0.39 -5.83
C GLY A 236 8.15 0.42 -5.10
N ILE A 237 8.31 -0.31 -4.00
CA ILE A 237 9.51 -0.32 -3.15
C ILE A 237 9.87 -1.75 -2.79
N LEU A 238 11.08 -2.18 -3.17
CA LEU A 238 11.68 -3.39 -2.64
C LEU A 238 12.29 -3.08 -1.28
N VAL A 239 11.76 -3.70 -0.23
CA VAL A 239 12.20 -3.46 1.16
C VAL A 239 13.34 -4.40 1.51
N VAL A 240 13.17 -5.69 1.20
CA VAL A 240 14.16 -6.74 1.41
C VAL A 240 14.05 -7.76 0.29
N GLU A 241 15.16 -8.32 -0.15
CA GLU A 241 15.30 -9.55 -0.92
C GLU A 241 16.42 -10.34 -0.23
N ALA A 242 16.06 -11.45 0.39
CA ALA A 242 17.00 -12.35 1.03
C ALA A 242 17.08 -13.64 0.22
N VAL A 243 18.28 -14.03 -0.20
CA VAL A 243 18.56 -15.25 -0.94
C VAL A 243 19.47 -16.14 -0.11
N LEU A 244 19.09 -17.40 0.06
CA LEU A 244 19.91 -18.41 0.72
C LEU A 244 20.64 -19.26 -0.34
N ASP A 245 21.97 -19.19 -0.32
CA ASP A 245 22.88 -19.94 -1.19
C ASP A 245 23.72 -20.91 -0.34
N GLY A 246 23.25 -22.15 -0.19
CA GLY A 246 23.79 -23.09 0.80
C GLY A 246 23.64 -22.54 2.22
N ASP A 247 24.77 -22.29 2.89
CA ASP A 247 24.80 -21.70 4.24
C ASP A 247 24.94 -20.17 4.23
N LYS A 248 25.00 -19.54 3.05
CA LYS A 248 25.22 -18.09 2.90
C LYS A 248 23.91 -17.37 2.62
N LEU A 249 23.48 -16.52 3.56
CA LEU A 249 22.36 -15.60 3.36
C LEU A 249 22.87 -14.26 2.78
N SER A 250 22.37 -13.86 1.61
CA SER A 250 22.58 -12.53 1.04
C SER A 250 21.30 -11.71 1.11
N ILE A 251 21.40 -10.44 1.53
CA ILE A 251 20.26 -9.53 1.71
C ILE A 251 20.48 -8.28 0.83
N ASN A 252 19.50 -7.96 0.00
CA ASN A 252 19.33 -6.78 -0.84
C ASN A 252 17.97 -6.12 -0.50
N PRO A 253 17.59 -4.94 -1.01
CA PRO A 253 18.40 -3.96 -1.71
C PRO A 253 19.18 -3.05 -0.75
N SER A 254 20.24 -2.42 -1.25
CA SER A 254 20.99 -1.37 -0.54
C SER A 254 20.28 -0.01 -0.53
N ASN A 255 19.23 0.15 -1.35
CA ASN A 255 18.43 1.36 -1.48
C ASN A 255 16.94 1.00 -1.59
N PHE A 256 16.10 1.68 -0.80
CA PHE A 256 14.63 1.54 -0.78
C PHE A 256 13.92 2.25 -1.94
N GLY A 257 14.65 2.98 -2.79
CA GLY A 257 14.09 3.81 -3.87
C GLY A 257 13.80 5.25 -3.44
N ASP A 258 13.25 6.06 -4.36
CA ASP A 258 13.12 7.52 -4.19
C ASP A 258 11.70 8.01 -3.85
N SER A 259 10.73 7.10 -3.71
CA SER A 259 9.35 7.46 -3.36
C SER A 259 9.25 8.04 -1.94
N GLU A 260 8.17 8.77 -1.66
CA GLU A 260 7.96 9.34 -0.32
C GLU A 260 7.89 8.27 0.77
N ASP A 261 7.21 7.15 0.49
CA ASP A 261 7.08 6.05 1.44
C ASP A 261 8.42 5.35 1.66
N ALA A 262 9.27 5.22 0.63
CA ALA A 262 10.63 4.70 0.77
C ALA A 262 11.46 5.60 1.69
N LYS A 263 11.36 6.92 1.52
CA LYS A 263 12.05 7.90 2.38
C LYS A 263 11.58 7.81 3.83
N LYS A 264 10.28 7.65 4.07
CA LYS A 264 9.71 7.47 5.42
C LYS A 264 10.20 6.18 6.06
N ILE A 265 10.07 5.04 5.38
CA ILE A 265 10.53 3.73 5.86
C ILE A 265 12.02 3.79 6.22
N LYS A 266 12.85 4.35 5.32
CA LYS A 266 14.29 4.51 5.53
C LYS A 266 14.60 5.41 6.74
N SER A 267 13.97 6.59 6.81
CA SER A 267 14.19 7.53 7.90
C SER A 267 13.80 6.95 9.26
N ASP A 268 12.66 6.26 9.35
CA ASP A 268 12.22 5.59 10.57
C ASP A 268 13.20 4.46 10.95
N TYR A 269 13.60 3.62 10.00
CA TYR A 269 14.58 2.55 10.22
C TYR A 269 15.92 3.10 10.74
N GLU A 270 16.48 4.12 10.10
CA GLU A 270 17.72 4.78 10.54
C GLU A 270 17.58 5.42 11.93
N SER A 271 16.39 5.94 12.27
CA SER A 271 16.12 6.48 13.61
C SER A 271 16.20 5.40 14.70
N TRP A 272 15.75 4.17 14.40
CA TRP A 272 15.87 3.03 15.29
C TRP A 272 17.30 2.53 15.42
N LEU A 273 18.07 2.54 14.32
CA LEU A 273 19.48 2.16 14.33
C LEU A 273 20.35 3.07 15.20
N ARG A 274 19.99 4.35 15.35
CA ARG A 274 20.72 5.29 16.22
C ARG A 274 20.47 5.06 17.71
N ARG A 275 19.48 4.23 18.07
CA ARG A 275 19.09 3.92 19.46
C ARG A 275 19.75 2.66 20.00
N ILE A 276 20.46 1.91 19.16
CA ILE A 276 21.23 0.71 19.49
C ILE A 276 22.73 0.98 19.35
#